data_AF-A0A8T7FQN6-F1
#
_entry.id   AF-A0A8T7FQN6-F1
#
_cell.length_a   1.000
_cell.length_b   1.000
_cell.length_c   1.000
_cell.angle_alpha   90.00
_cell.angle_beta   90.00
_cell.angle_gamma   90.00
#
_symmetry.space_group_name_H-M   'P 1'
#
loop_
_entity.id
_entity.type
_entity.pdbx_description
1 polymer ?
#
loop_
_entity_poly.entity_id
_entity_poly.type
_entity_poly.pdbx_seq_one_letter_code
_entity_poly.pdbx_strand_id
1 'polypeptide(L)'
;MAKVKIITKGRSGTIQYIEGSLFRKNVYEFYWEFGGAGTFAIIWFPKTDAEWDKSYPWAAGRRMEIVKAMAEDVRRKQAPSSALKWEDGVVLLVGG
;
A
#
# COMPACT_ATOMS: atom_id res chain seq x y z
N MET A 1 -2.10 -8.13 14.42
CA MET A 1 -1.38 -8.21 13.12
C MET A 1 -2.26 -7.56 12.08
N ALA A 2 -1.72 -6.67 11.23
CA ALA A 2 -2.52 -6.03 10.20
C ALA A 2 -2.81 -6.99 9.04
N LYS A 3 -4.00 -6.85 8.43
CA LYS A 3 -4.42 -7.66 7.28
C LYS A 3 -4.40 -6.79 6.03
N VAL A 4 -3.66 -7.23 5.01
CA VAL A 4 -3.68 -6.60 3.69
C VAL A 4 -4.58 -7.38 2.75
N LYS A 5 -5.58 -6.70 2.18
CA LYS A 5 -6.50 -7.23 1.18
C LYS A 5 -6.33 -6.46 -0.12
N ILE A 6 -6.10 -7.17 -1.22
CA ILE A 6 -5.97 -6.59 -2.55
C ILE A 6 -7.30 -6.80 -3.27
N ILE A 7 -7.89 -5.72 -3.76
CA ILE A 7 -9.14 -5.71 -4.50
C ILE A 7 -8.80 -5.26 -5.92
N THR A 8 -8.99 -6.14 -6.90
CA THR A 8 -8.67 -5.89 -8.31
C THR A 8 -9.95 -5.62 -9.09
N LYS A 9 -9.95 -4.56 -9.89
CA LYS A 9 -11.02 -4.20 -10.83
C LYS A 9 -10.42 -3.81 -12.18
N GLY A 10 -10.33 -4.79 -13.08
CA GLY A 10 -9.69 -4.59 -14.39
C GLY A 10 -8.19 -4.43 -14.24
N ARG A 11 -7.63 -3.29 -14.71
CA ARG A 11 -6.18 -3.01 -14.64
C ARG A 11 -5.73 -2.28 -13.38
N SER A 12 -6.66 -1.91 -12.51
CA SER A 12 -6.39 -1.18 -11.27
C SER A 12 -7.23 -1.69 -10.12
N GLY A 13 -7.09 -1.09 -8.95
CA GLY A 13 -7.94 -1.39 -7.83
C GLY A 13 -7.48 -0.73 -6.54
N THR A 14 -7.83 -1.37 -5.42
CA THR A 14 -7.58 -0.85 -4.08
C THR A 14 -6.87 -1.89 -3.22
N ILE A 15 -5.88 -1.47 -2.46
CA ILE A 15 -5.27 -2.27 -1.40
C ILE A 15 -5.77 -1.73 -0.06
N GLN A 16 -6.41 -2.60 0.72
CA GLN A 16 -6.87 -2.26 2.06
C GLN A 16 -5.86 -2.77 3.09
N TYR A 17 -5.26 -1.86 3.86
CA TYR A 17 -4.52 -2.17 5.08
C TYR A 17 -5.47 -2.05 6.27
N ILE A 18 -5.65 -3.15 6.99
CA ILE A 18 -6.66 -3.28 8.03
C ILE A 18 -5.96 -3.54 9.36
N GLU A 19 -6.21 -2.68 10.35
CA GLU A 19 -5.70 -2.80 11.71
C GLU A 19 -6.83 -2.59 12.73
N GLY A 20 -6.68 -3.16 13.93
CA GLY A 20 -7.64 -2.99 15.02
C GLY A 20 -8.24 -4.30 15.52
N SER A 21 -9.27 -4.18 16.35
CA SER A 21 -9.94 -5.30 17.02
C SER A 21 -11.28 -5.63 16.37
N LEU A 22 -11.93 -6.69 16.84
CA LEU A 22 -13.24 -7.14 16.36
C LEU A 22 -14.31 -6.03 16.42
N PHE A 23 -14.18 -5.10 17.39
CA PHE A 23 -15.15 -4.03 17.64
C PHE A 23 -14.73 -2.67 17.07
N ARG A 24 -13.47 -2.52 16.66
CA ARG A 24 -12.97 -1.28 16.05
C ARG A 24 -11.94 -1.60 14.99
N LYS A 25 -12.38 -1.49 13.74
CA LYS A 25 -11.58 -1.76 12.55
C LYS A 25 -11.19 -0.44 11.89
N ASN A 26 -9.90 -0.17 11.86
CA ASN A 26 -9.32 0.92 11.09
C ASN A 26 -8.90 0.37 9.73
N VAL A 27 -9.30 1.06 8.67
CA VAL A 27 -8.95 0.69 7.30
C VAL A 27 -8.28 1.87 6.65
N TYR A 28 -7.17 1.59 5.99
CA TYR A 28 -6.54 2.49 5.06
C TYR A 28 -6.66 1.90 3.65
N GLU A 29 -6.97 2.73 2.66
CA GLU A 29 -7.09 2.32 1.26
C GLU A 29 -6.03 2.98 0.37
N PHE A 30 -5.20 2.16 -0.26
CA PHE A 30 -4.23 2.59 -1.28
C PHE A 30 -4.82 2.33 -2.67
N TYR A 31 -4.67 3.29 -3.58
CA TYR A 31 -4.91 3.03 -5.00
C TYR A 31 -3.72 2.26 -5.58
N TRP A 32 -3.99 1.32 -6.49
CA TRP A 32 -2.96 0.61 -7.23
C TRP A 32 -3.39 0.31 -8.66
N GLU A 33 -2.41 0.11 -9.54
CA GLU A 33 -2.65 -0.41 -10.88
C GLU A 33 -1.48 -1.25 -11.41
N PHE A 34 -1.73 -2.03 -12.44
CA PHE A 34 -0.67 -2.74 -13.14
C PHE A 34 0.27 -1.75 -13.83
N GLY A 35 1.57 -1.93 -13.60
CA GLY A 35 2.58 -1.18 -14.30
C GLY A 35 2.80 -1.68 -15.73
N GLY A 36 3.74 -1.01 -16.41
CA GLY A 36 4.31 -1.45 -17.69
C GLY A 36 5.83 -1.38 -17.66
N ALA A 37 6.48 -1.78 -18.76
CA ALA A 37 7.93 -1.65 -18.98
C ALA A 37 8.79 -2.17 -17.80
N GLY A 38 8.49 -3.37 -17.30
CA GLY A 38 9.24 -3.99 -16.19
C GLY A 38 8.70 -3.67 -14.79
N THR A 39 7.64 -2.87 -14.68
CA THR A 39 6.91 -2.63 -13.43
C THR A 39 5.66 -3.52 -13.39
N PHE A 40 5.53 -4.35 -12.35
CA PHE A 40 4.38 -5.22 -12.13
C PHE A 40 3.20 -4.45 -11.53
N ALA A 41 3.46 -3.59 -10.54
CA ALA A 41 2.42 -2.82 -9.88
C ALA A 41 2.95 -1.44 -9.45
N ILE A 42 2.06 -0.47 -9.51
CA ILE A 42 2.26 0.90 -9.03
C ILE A 42 1.26 1.12 -7.90
N ILE A 43 1.73 1.57 -6.74
CA ILE A 43 0.90 1.78 -5.55
C ILE A 43 1.10 3.20 -5.05
N TRP A 44 0.01 3.96 -4.93
CA TRP A 44 0.02 5.35 -4.51
C TRP A 44 -0.33 5.51 -3.04
N PHE A 45 0.37 6.42 -2.37
CA PHE A 45 0.15 6.78 -0.98
C PHE A 45 0.39 8.30 -0.73
N PRO A 46 -0.15 8.88 0.35
CA PRO A 46 0.04 10.28 0.71
C PRO A 46 1.51 10.67 0.74
N LYS A 47 1.83 11.81 0.14
CA LYS A 47 3.22 12.25 -0.03
C LYS A 47 3.83 12.76 1.26
N THR A 48 3.00 13.39 2.09
CA THR A 48 3.43 14.02 3.33
C THR A 48 2.79 13.39 4.55
N ASP A 49 3.46 13.51 5.70
CA ASP A 49 2.91 13.08 6.98
C ASP A 49 1.69 13.93 7.36
N ALA A 50 1.67 15.23 7.01
CA ALA A 50 0.52 16.10 7.28
C ALA A 50 -0.76 15.66 6.54
N GLU A 51 -0.64 15.26 5.26
CA GLU A 51 -1.77 14.70 4.51
C GLU A 51 -2.24 13.38 5.13
N TRP A 52 -1.29 12.53 5.52
CA TRP A 52 -1.59 11.25 6.16
C TRP A 52 -2.30 11.43 7.49
N ASP A 53 -1.76 12.24 8.39
CA ASP A 53 -2.30 12.47 9.73
C ASP A 53 -3.70 13.10 9.67
N LYS A 54 -3.95 13.94 8.65
CA LYS A 54 -5.29 14.50 8.39
C LYS A 54 -6.29 13.45 7.92
N SER A 55 -5.89 12.57 7.01
CA SER A 55 -6.77 11.52 6.46
C SER A 55 -6.95 10.34 7.41
N TYR A 56 -5.92 10.02 8.21
CA TYR A 56 -5.88 8.86 9.08
C TYR A 56 -5.33 9.20 10.48
N PRO A 57 -6.07 9.98 11.30
CA PRO A 57 -5.59 10.43 12.61
C PRO A 57 -5.21 9.28 13.56
N TRP A 58 -5.84 8.12 13.40
CA TRP A 58 -5.56 6.92 14.20
C TRP A 58 -4.16 6.32 13.93
N ALA A 59 -3.56 6.66 12.78
CA ALA A 59 -2.25 6.20 12.33
C ALA A 59 -1.24 7.36 12.24
N ALA A 60 -1.49 8.46 12.94
CA ALA A 60 -0.65 9.64 12.84
C ALA A 60 0.82 9.31 13.18
N GLY A 61 1.76 9.83 12.39
CA GLY A 61 3.19 9.52 12.51
C GLY A 61 3.61 8.10 12.09
N ARG A 62 2.68 7.24 11.62
CA ARG A 62 2.96 5.86 11.19
C ARG A 62 2.88 5.66 9.67
N ARG A 63 2.91 6.75 8.88
CA ARG A 63 2.77 6.71 7.42
C ARG A 63 3.71 5.70 6.77
N MET A 64 5.02 5.91 6.89
CA MET A 64 5.99 5.05 6.20
C MET A 64 6.11 3.66 6.82
N GLU A 65 5.77 3.47 8.09
CA GLU A 65 5.67 2.15 8.72
C GLU A 65 4.59 1.32 8.01
N ILE A 66 3.38 1.87 7.92
CA ILE A 66 2.22 1.18 7.33
C ILE A 66 2.40 0.98 5.83
N VAL A 67 2.90 1.99 5.11
CA VAL A 67 3.15 1.88 3.66
C VAL A 67 4.18 0.79 3.39
N LYS A 68 5.28 0.70 4.15
CA LYS A 68 6.29 -0.37 4.00
C LYS A 68 5.71 -1.74 4.30
N ALA A 69 4.98 -1.87 5.40
CA ALA A 69 4.35 -3.14 5.77
C ALA A 69 3.35 -3.61 4.70
N MET A 70 2.53 -2.69 4.18
CA MET A 70 1.60 -2.96 3.09
C MET A 70 2.34 -3.37 1.81
N ALA A 71 3.35 -2.60 1.38
CA ALA A 71 4.08 -2.87 0.15
C ALA A 71 4.79 -4.22 0.17
N GLU A 72 5.43 -4.58 1.29
CA GLU A 72 6.04 -5.90 1.47
C GLU A 72 5.01 -7.02 1.40
N ASP A 73 3.85 -6.84 2.04
CA ASP A 73 2.82 -7.88 2.00
C ASP A 73 2.22 -8.06 0.60
N VAL A 74 2.04 -6.96 -0.14
CA VAL A 74 1.61 -6.99 -1.55
C VAL A 74 2.65 -7.68 -2.42
N ARG A 75 3.93 -7.32 -2.28
CA ARG A 75 5.05 -7.96 -2.98
C ARG A 75 5.07 -9.46 -2.74
N ARG A 76 5.04 -9.90 -1.48
CA ARG A 76 5.02 -11.32 -1.12
C ARG A 76 3.82 -12.08 -1.68
N LYS A 77 2.67 -11.43 -1.85
CA LYS A 77 1.44 -12.07 -2.34
C LYS A 77 1.31 -12.09 -3.86
N GLN A 78 1.77 -11.05 -4.55
CA GLN A 78 1.49 -10.83 -5.98
C GLN A 78 2.73 -10.97 -6.87
N ALA A 79 3.90 -10.54 -6.39
CA ALA A 79 5.15 -10.62 -7.15
C ALA A 79 6.34 -10.93 -6.22
N PRO A 80 6.47 -12.16 -5.70
CA PRO A 80 7.47 -12.50 -4.68
C PRO A 80 8.92 -12.29 -5.12
N SER A 81 9.18 -12.32 -6.43
CA SER A 81 10.50 -12.11 -7.04
C SER A 81 10.78 -10.65 -7.42
N SER A 82 9.82 -9.74 -7.26
CA SER A 82 10.04 -8.32 -7.56
C SER A 82 10.75 -7.60 -6.40
N ALA A 83 11.36 -6.46 -6.70
CA ALA A 83 11.88 -5.52 -5.73
C ALA A 83 10.89 -4.37 -5.48
N LEU A 84 10.98 -3.72 -4.31
CA LEU A 84 10.28 -2.47 -4.03
C LEU A 84 11.17 -1.28 -4.40
N LYS A 85 10.72 -0.47 -5.36
CA LYS A 85 11.35 0.81 -5.69
C LYS A 85 10.48 1.94 -5.15
N TRP A 86 11.07 2.81 -4.33
CA TRP A 86 10.40 3.91 -3.65
C TRP A 86 10.60 5.22 -4.41
N GLU A 87 9.50 5.92 -4.66
CA GLU A 87 9.44 7.23 -5.31
C GLU A 87 8.51 8.17 -4.52
N ASP A 88 8.48 9.46 -4.86
CA ASP A 88 7.67 10.45 -4.14
C ASP A 88 6.16 10.16 -4.27
N GLY A 89 5.56 9.62 -3.20
CA GLY A 89 4.14 9.24 -3.12
C GLY A 89 3.78 7.94 -3.83
N VAL A 90 4.77 7.17 -4.27
CA VAL A 90 4.56 5.93 -5.02
C VAL A 90 5.57 4.86 -4.63
N VAL A 91 5.12 3.61 -4.56
CA VAL A 91 6.00 2.44 -4.50
C VAL A 91 5.70 1.53 -5.69
N LEU A 92 6.76 1.13 -6.37
CA LEU A 92 6.74 0.29 -7.56
C LEU A 92 7.22 -1.11 -7.21
N LEU A 93 6.52 -2.13 -7.70
CA LEU A 93 7.01 -3.50 -7.71
C LEU A 93 7.68 -3.73 -9.06
N VAL A 94 9.01 -3.77 -9.10
CA VAL A 94 9.79 -3.86 -10.34
C VAL A 94 10.47 -5.22 -10.49
N GLY A 95 10.60 -5.70 -11.72
CA GLY A 95 11.42 -6.86 -12.04
C GLY A 95 12.85 -6.68 -11.54
N GLY A 96 13.38 -7.72 -10.89
CA GLY A 96 14.80 -7.81 -10.55
C GLY A 96 15.67 -8.11 -11.76
#